data_AF-A0A7R8V099-F1
#
_entry.id   AF-A0A7R8V099-F1
#
_cell.length_a   1.000
_cell.length_b   1.000
_cell.length_c   1.000
_cell.angle_alpha   90.00
_cell.angle_beta   90.00
_cell.angle_gamma   90.00
#
_symmetry.space_group_name_H-M   'P 1'
#
loop_
_entity.id
_entity.type
_entity.pdbx_description
1 polymer ?
#
loop_
_entity_poly.entity_id
_entity_poly.type
_entity_poly.pdbx_seq_one_letter_code
_entity_poly.pdbx_strand_id
1 'polypeptide(L)'
;MHKLFVAVLLAIVYCTTVNGAEPCAVQQPACPQVHGTEDVLTVLPVVTDCSKYIMCDQGVAIIRPCPPDLVFNAEQKVCDFANRTQCVQC
;
A
#
# COMPACT_ATOMS: atom_id res chain seq x y z
N MET A 1 8.17 -45.53 8.55
CA MET A 1 6.76 -45.19 8.23
C MET A 1 6.26 -43.94 8.98
N HIS A 2 6.61 -43.73 10.26
CA HIS A 2 6.17 -42.57 11.07
C HIS A 2 6.61 -41.18 10.56
N LYS A 3 7.83 -41.05 10.03
CA LYS A 3 8.36 -39.79 9.47
C LYS A 3 7.59 -39.29 8.24
N LEU A 4 6.98 -40.22 7.49
CA LEU A 4 6.19 -39.90 6.29
C LEU A 4 4.83 -39.29 6.66
N PHE A 5 4.20 -39.81 7.71
CA PHE A 5 2.94 -39.26 8.25
C PHE A 5 3.12 -37.85 8.82
N VAL A 6 4.22 -37.60 9.54
CA VAL A 6 4.53 -36.26 10.08
C VAL A 6 4.71 -35.24 8.96
N ALA A 7 5.43 -35.61 7.89
CA ALA A 7 5.62 -34.71 6.73
C ALA A 7 4.30 -34.39 6.00
N VAL A 8 3.43 -35.38 5.85
CA VAL A 8 2.10 -35.21 5.23
C VAL A 8 1.20 -34.30 6.08
N LEU A 9 1.22 -34.47 7.41
CA LEU A 9 0.48 -33.60 8.32
C LEU A 9 0.98 -32.15 8.28
N LEU A 10 2.30 -31.92 8.22
CA LEU A 10 2.86 -30.57 8.08
C LEU A 10 2.46 -29.91 6.75
N ALA A 11 2.49 -30.67 5.64
CA ALA A 11 2.06 -30.18 4.34
C ALA A 11 0.55 -29.85 4.31
N ILE A 12 -0.29 -30.68 4.94
CA ILE A 12 -1.73 -30.44 5.06
C ILE A 12 -2.01 -29.22 5.94
N VAL A 13 -1.36 -29.11 7.11
CA VAL A 13 -1.48 -27.95 8.01
C VAL A 13 -1.02 -26.67 7.32
N TYR A 14 0.05 -26.73 6.54
CA TYR A 14 0.50 -25.61 5.73
C TYR A 14 -0.60 -25.21 4.73
N CYS A 15 -1.12 -26.15 3.92
CA CYS A 15 -2.19 -25.87 2.96
C CYS A 15 -3.52 -25.39 3.56
N THR A 16 -3.89 -25.84 4.77
CA THR A 16 -5.16 -25.43 5.41
C THR A 16 -5.06 -24.10 6.16
N THR A 17 -3.86 -23.69 6.57
CA THR A 17 -3.60 -22.38 7.20
C THR A 17 -3.25 -21.31 6.18
N VAL A 18 -2.64 -21.69 5.05
CA VAL A 18 -2.41 -20.82 3.89
C VAL A 18 -3.60 -20.93 2.92
N ASN A 19 -4.78 -20.52 3.39
CA ASN A 19 -5.81 -20.10 2.44
C ASN A 19 -5.22 -18.90 1.69
N GLY A 20 -5.00 -19.04 0.38
CA GLY A 20 -4.47 -17.99 -0.51
C GLY A 20 -5.43 -16.81 -0.69
N ALA A 21 -5.87 -16.22 0.41
CA ALA A 21 -6.18 -14.81 0.46
C ALA A 21 -4.90 -14.14 0.98
N GLU A 22 -4.03 -13.74 0.06
CA GLU A 22 -3.15 -12.63 0.35
C GLU A 22 -4.07 -11.40 0.44
N PRO A 23 -4.38 -10.85 1.64
CA PRO A 23 -4.83 -9.46 1.67
C PRO A 23 -3.71 -8.69 0.98
N CYS A 24 -4.06 -7.87 -0.01
CA CYS A 24 -3.12 -7.33 -0.98
C CYS A 24 -1.74 -7.11 -0.40
N ALA A 25 -0.75 -7.82 -0.94
CA ALA A 25 0.63 -7.66 -0.53
C ALA A 25 0.95 -6.15 -0.57
N VAL A 26 1.02 -5.53 0.61
CA VAL A 26 1.05 -4.07 0.81
C VAL A 26 2.34 -3.52 0.22
N GLN A 27 2.35 -3.31 -1.08
CA GLN A 27 3.44 -2.62 -1.77
C GLN A 27 2.98 -1.20 -2.02
N GLN A 28 3.15 -0.38 -0.99
CA GLN A 28 2.99 1.05 -1.06
C GLN A 28 3.85 1.61 -2.21
N PRO A 29 3.35 2.55 -3.03
CA PRO A 29 4.14 3.10 -4.13
C PRO A 29 5.40 3.79 -3.59
N ALA A 30 6.55 3.44 -4.17
CA ALA A 30 7.84 4.00 -3.79
C ALA A 30 8.05 5.37 -4.43
N CYS A 31 8.75 6.27 -3.72
CA CYS A 31 9.13 7.55 -4.28
C CYS A 31 10.15 7.37 -5.41
N PRO A 32 10.00 8.12 -6.52
CA PRO A 32 10.97 8.09 -7.60
C PRO A 32 12.33 8.63 -7.13
N GLN A 33 13.42 8.09 -7.67
CA GLN A 33 14.77 8.61 -7.42
C GLN A 33 14.97 9.90 -8.21
N VAL A 34 15.33 10.99 -7.52
CA VAL A 34 15.58 12.29 -8.15
C VAL A 34 17.01 12.30 -8.69
N HIS A 35 17.18 12.20 -10.01
CA HIS A 35 18.47 12.39 -10.70
C HIS A 35 18.43 13.73 -11.46
N GLY A 36 18.74 14.85 -10.80
CA GLY A 36 18.84 16.17 -11.47
C GLY A 36 18.21 17.32 -10.68
N THR A 37 17.93 18.43 -11.38
CA THR A 37 17.33 19.68 -10.83
C THR A 37 15.81 19.71 -10.94
N GLU A 38 15.16 18.55 -11.04
CA GLU A 38 13.69 18.47 -11.06
C GLU A 38 13.19 18.34 -9.63
N ASP A 39 13.09 19.47 -8.93
CA ASP A 39 12.35 19.64 -7.67
C ASP A 39 10.84 19.49 -7.94
N VAL A 40 10.42 18.31 -8.42
CA VAL A 40 9.01 17.98 -8.61
C VAL A 40 8.53 17.29 -7.36
N LEU A 41 7.90 18.08 -6.48
CA LEU A 41 7.13 17.56 -5.35
C LEU A 41 6.13 16.52 -5.88
N THR A 42 6.42 15.25 -5.62
CA THR A 42 5.62 14.14 -6.12
C THR A 42 4.72 13.63 -4.99
N VAL A 43 3.43 13.48 -5.27
CA VAL A 43 2.44 13.02 -4.28
C VAL A 43 1.78 11.73 -4.74
N LEU A 44 1.83 10.70 -3.89
CA LEU A 44 1.39 9.33 -4.18
C LEU A 44 0.30 8.88 -3.18
N PRO A 45 -0.63 7.99 -3.58
CA PRO A 45 -1.65 7.46 -2.68
C PRO A 45 -1.07 6.49 -1.65
N VAL A 46 -1.74 6.38 -0.50
CA VAL A 46 -1.51 5.30 0.47
C VAL A 46 -2.55 4.21 0.26
N VAL A 47 -2.10 3.01 -0.13
CA VAL A 47 -3.01 1.93 -0.55
C VAL A 47 -3.66 1.18 0.60
N THR A 48 -3.19 1.41 1.82
CA THR A 48 -3.76 0.82 3.05
C THR A 48 -4.63 1.79 3.85
N ASP A 49 -4.58 3.09 3.54
CA ASP A 49 -5.24 4.13 4.32
C ASP A 49 -5.45 5.38 3.45
N CYS A 50 -6.64 5.49 2.86
CA CYS A 50 -7.00 6.60 1.98
C CYS A 50 -7.13 7.95 2.69
N SER A 51 -7.11 7.99 4.03
CA SER A 51 -7.01 9.24 4.79
C SER A 51 -5.58 9.81 4.79
N LYS A 52 -4.63 9.13 4.14
CA LYS A 52 -3.22 9.53 4.07
C LYS A 52 -2.71 9.53 2.64
N TYR A 53 -1.61 10.24 2.44
CA TYR A 53 -0.86 10.26 1.19
C TYR A 53 0.64 10.28 1.48
N ILE A 54 1.44 9.95 0.46
CA ILE A 54 2.90 10.06 0.51
C ILE A 54 3.29 11.34 -0.20
N MET A 55 4.06 12.18 0.48
CA MET A 55 4.77 13.30 -0.08
C MET A 55 6.22 12.88 -0.31
N CYS A 56 6.65 12.86 -1.56
CA CYS A 56 8.02 12.55 -1.92
C CYS A 56 8.84 13.83 -1.97
N ASP A 57 9.78 13.96 -1.05
CA ASP A 57 10.74 15.06 -1.00
C ASP A 57 12.12 14.49 -1.31
N GLN A 58 12.70 14.86 -2.46
CA GLN A 58 14.02 14.36 -2.89
C GLN A 58 14.15 12.82 -2.87
N GLY A 59 13.07 12.13 -3.26
CA GLY A 59 13.00 10.66 -3.26
C GLY A 59 12.72 10.02 -1.89
N VAL A 60 12.55 10.82 -0.83
CA VAL A 60 12.20 10.36 0.51
C VAL A 60 10.68 10.39 0.69
N ALA A 61 10.10 9.25 1.06
CA ALA A 61 8.67 9.11 1.33
C ALA A 61 8.30 9.67 2.72
N ILE A 62 7.43 10.68 2.74
CA ILE A 62 6.89 11.26 3.96
C ILE A 62 5.37 11.08 3.96
N ILE A 63 4.85 10.24 4.85
CA ILE A 63 3.40 10.03 4.96
C ILE A 63 2.76 11.24 5.67
N ARG A 64 1.69 11.77 5.09
CA ARG A 64 0.92 12.88 5.63
C ARG A 64 -0.57 12.52 5.69
N PRO A 65 -1.27 12.89 6.78
CA PRO A 65 -2.72 12.75 6.84
C PRO A 65 -3.40 13.85 6.02
N CYS A 66 -4.54 13.52 5.45
CA CYS A 66 -5.51 14.49 5.00
C CYS A 66 -6.19 15.16 6.21
N PRO A 67 -6.78 16.35 6.03
CA PRO A 67 -7.70 16.93 7.01
C PRO A 67 -8.85 15.95 7.36
N PRO A 68 -9.51 16.14 8.52
CA PRO A 68 -10.63 15.30 8.92
C PRO A 68 -11.68 15.18 7.81
N ASP A 69 -12.24 13.97 7.67
CA ASP A 69 -13.30 13.61 6.72
C ASP A 69 -12.92 13.72 5.22
N LEU A 70 -11.65 13.96 4.91
CA LEU A 70 -11.13 13.97 3.54
C LEU A 70 -10.25 12.74 3.26
N VAL A 71 -10.22 12.35 1.98
CA VAL A 71 -9.41 11.26 1.46
C VAL A 71 -8.55 11.74 0.31
N PHE A 72 -7.41 11.10 0.09
CA PHE A 72 -6.50 11.52 -0.96
C PHE A 72 -7.01 11.14 -2.36
N ASN A 73 -7.24 12.16 -3.19
CA ASN A 73 -7.56 12.01 -4.60
C ASN A 73 -6.27 11.92 -5.43
N ALA A 74 -5.97 10.71 -5.93
CA ALA A 74 -4.76 10.44 -6.70
C ALA A 74 -4.76 11.06 -8.11
N GLU A 75 -5.92 11.40 -8.67
CA GLU A 75 -6.07 12.07 -9.96
C GLU A 75 -5.72 13.56 -9.83
N GLN A 76 -6.30 14.22 -8.83
CA GLN A 76 -6.11 15.65 -8.59
C GLN A 76 -4.92 15.99 -7.68
N LYS A 77 -4.31 14.98 -7.05
CA LYS A 77 -3.18 15.11 -6.11
C LYS A 77 -3.50 15.98 -4.88
N VAL A 78 -4.75 15.95 -4.42
CA VAL A 78 -5.24 16.72 -3.26
C VAL A 78 -6.13 15.87 -2.36
N CYS A 79 -6.32 16.30 -1.11
CA CYS A 79 -7.35 15.71 -0.25
C CYS A 79 -8.72 16.26 -0.65
N ASP A 80 -9.68 15.38 -0.90
CA ASP A 80 -11.03 15.72 -1.31
C ASP A 80 -12.06 14.81 -0.62
N PHE A 81 -13.34 15.12 -0.77
CA PHE A 81 -14.43 14.32 -0.24
C PHE A 81 -14.45 12.93 -0.87
N ALA A 82 -14.81 11.92 -0.07
CA ALA A 82 -14.82 10.53 -0.48
C ALA A 82 -15.73 10.24 -1.69
N ASN A 83 -16.80 11.02 -1.89
CA ASN A 83 -17.69 10.88 -3.05
C ASN A 83 -17.08 11.37 -4.38
N ARG A 84 -15.98 12.13 -4.33
CA ARG A 84 -15.25 12.64 -5.51
C ARG A 84 -13.91 11.93 -5.73
N THR A 85 -13.61 10.92 -4.92
CA THR A 85 -12.30 10.28 -4.88
C THR A 85 -12.41 8.78 -5.13
N GLN A 86 -11.51 8.25 -5.96
CA GLN A 86 -11.31 6.81 -6.05
C GLN A 86 -10.20 6.41 -5.09
N CYS A 87 -10.60 5.97 -3.90
CA CYS A 87 -9.68 5.37 -2.95
C CYS A 87 -9.04 4.12 -3.59
N VAL A 88 -7.73 4.18 -3.80
CA VAL A 88 -6.96 3.06 -4.36
C VAL A 88 -6.57 2.15 -3.20
N GLN A 89 -7.53 1.36 -2.73
CA GLN A 89 -7.26 0.31 -1.73
C GLN A 89 -7.00 -1.01 -2.44
N CYS A 90 -5.93 -1.67 -2.01
CA CYS A 90 -5.63 -3.02 -2.43
C CYS A 90 -6.22 -3.95 -1.37
#